data_AF-A0A2N2QZ67-F1
#
_entry.id   AF-A0A2N2QZ67-F1
#
_cell.length_a   1.000
_cell.length_b   1.000
_cell.length_c   1.000
_cell.angle_alpha   90.00
_cell.angle_beta   90.00
_cell.angle_gamma   90.00
#
_symmetry.space_group_name_H-M   'P 1'
#
loop_
_entity.id
_entity.type
_entity.pdbx_description
1 polymer ?
#
loop_
_entity_poly.entity_id
_entity_poly.type
_entity_poly.pdbx_seq_one_letter_code
_entity_poly.pdbx_strand_id
1 'polypeptide(L)'
;MDLDYVLKSLDHLPQFDKWAWGVVGLITLAATGLILFGERRYFAARGKAGSWLSLRLLSLFILLPATAGVIVMTSLAISGPEALAYFYFALLVLGPLVWFAGHTLCGRLLRPAFSTGESRFMAASGLFILILPFLAATVAQGPIFHASHSLSQSALRNAPAAELPYAIGPVRHFTLPTVGLIHTQSLIAPAGFELERIDRKVGENWSDTATSTHEVFCQDGQNLHLMWSAREAVPMLRFYWRRNGQRVQADFTPADATVDPAEPGKFTIGFRPDGIDPPVPIPRSRAAIAYFVAPDRLYFNSLTPLQPGETFANDCIMPGYQRVAWEKEGPPQAVALMFFQSANAPYLRAEIRRPADQP
;
A
#
# COMPACT_ATOMS: atom_id res chain seq x y z
N MET A 1 0.06 17.64 12.03
CA MET A 1 -0.17 16.18 12.06
C MET A 1 -1.48 15.97 12.77
N ASP A 2 -2.46 15.37 12.11
CA ASP A 2 -3.81 15.21 12.68
C ASP A 2 -3.78 14.07 13.70
N LEU A 3 -3.98 14.40 14.97
CA LEU A 3 -3.87 13.47 16.09
C LEU A 3 -4.97 12.40 16.00
N ASP A 4 -6.13 12.76 15.46
CA ASP A 4 -7.24 11.84 15.22
C ASP A 4 -6.93 10.84 14.12
N TYR A 5 -6.18 11.26 13.10
CA TYR A 5 -5.71 10.36 12.04
C TYR A 5 -4.71 9.33 12.60
N VAL A 6 -3.79 9.75 13.48
CA VAL A 6 -2.83 8.85 14.11
C VAL A 6 -3.53 7.85 15.04
N LEU A 7 -4.47 8.32 15.87
CA LEU A 7 -5.22 7.45 16.78
C LEU A 7 -6.10 6.44 16.01
N LYS A 8 -6.80 6.88 14.96
CA LYS A 8 -7.57 5.97 14.09
C LYS A 8 -6.67 4.96 13.39
N SER A 9 -5.49 5.37 12.93
CA SER A 9 -4.53 4.48 12.29
C SER A 9 -4.01 3.40 13.23
N LEU A 10 -3.81 3.73 14.52
CA LEU A 10 -3.44 2.76 15.54
C LEU A 10 -4.55 1.73 15.79
N ASP A 11 -5.82 2.14 15.73
CA ASP A 11 -6.94 1.21 15.93
C ASP A 11 -7.03 0.13 14.85
N HIS A 12 -6.58 0.42 13.63
CA HIS A 12 -6.57 -0.52 12.51
C HIS A 12 -5.39 -1.51 12.53
N LEU A 13 -4.42 -1.36 13.44
CA LEU A 13 -3.30 -2.31 13.53
C LEU A 13 -3.77 -3.69 14.05
N PRO A 14 -3.21 -4.80 13.52
CA PRO A 14 -3.39 -6.11 14.10
C PRO A 14 -3.03 -6.13 15.59
N GLN A 15 -3.76 -6.93 16.38
CA GLN A 15 -3.56 -6.99 17.84
C GLN A 15 -2.12 -7.37 18.22
N PHE A 16 -1.48 -8.22 17.42
CA PHE A 16 -0.06 -8.56 17.58
C PHE A 16 0.83 -7.32 17.46
N ASP A 17 0.64 -6.51 16.41
CA ASP A 17 1.45 -5.32 16.16
C ASP A 17 1.28 -4.28 17.27
N LYS A 18 0.04 -4.09 17.75
CA LYS A 18 -0.24 -3.24 18.92
C LYS A 18 0.57 -3.67 20.15
N TRP A 19 0.54 -4.96 20.47
CA TRP A 19 1.28 -5.52 21.60
C TRP A 19 2.80 -5.42 21.40
N ALA A 20 3.31 -5.78 20.23
CA ALA A 20 4.74 -5.77 19.94
C ALA A 20 5.32 -4.35 20.06
N TRP A 21 4.67 -3.36 19.45
CA TRP A 21 5.08 -1.95 19.57
C TRP A 21 4.89 -1.40 20.98
N GLY A 22 3.85 -1.84 21.70
CA GLY A 22 3.67 -1.53 23.12
C GLY A 22 4.84 -2.02 23.97
N VAL A 23 5.32 -3.25 23.75
CA VAL A 23 6.50 -3.81 24.44
C VAL A 23 7.76 -3.03 24.09
N VAL A 24 7.99 -2.69 22.82
CA VAL A 24 9.13 -1.84 22.41
C VAL A 24 9.09 -0.48 23.11
N GLY A 25 7.92 0.14 23.19
CA GLY A 25 7.71 1.39 23.92
C GLY A 25 8.05 1.25 25.41
N LEU A 26 7.55 0.19 26.07
CA LEU A 26 7.85 -0.08 27.48
C LEU A 26 9.34 -0.30 27.74
N ILE A 27 10.03 -1.07 26.89
CA ILE A 27 11.48 -1.30 26.99
C ILE A 27 12.24 0.02 26.82
N THR A 28 11.84 0.85 25.85
CA THR A 28 12.46 2.16 25.59
C THR A 28 12.30 3.10 26.80
N LEU A 29 11.11 3.14 27.39
CA LEU A 29 10.83 3.92 28.61
C LEU A 29 11.62 3.39 29.81
N ALA A 30 11.69 2.07 29.98
CA ALA A 30 12.45 1.44 31.05
C ALA A 30 13.95 1.74 30.93
N ALA A 31 14.53 1.62 29.74
CA ALA A 31 15.91 1.97 29.46
C ALA A 31 16.20 3.47 29.72
N THR A 32 15.31 4.36 29.26
CA THR A 32 15.39 5.80 29.56
C THR A 32 15.36 6.06 31.07
N GLY A 33 14.43 5.42 31.79
CA GLY A 33 14.31 5.50 33.24
C GLY A 33 15.56 5.03 33.98
N LEU A 34 16.17 3.92 33.53
CA LEU A 34 17.43 3.40 34.08
C LEU A 34 18.60 4.36 33.88
N ILE A 35 18.71 4.98 32.70
CA ILE A 35 19.74 6.00 32.42
C ILE A 35 19.55 7.18 33.39
N LEU A 36 18.35 7.75 33.45
CA LEU A 36 18.06 8.88 34.33
C LEU A 36 18.26 8.55 35.81
N PHE A 37 17.89 7.34 36.24
CA PHE A 37 18.12 6.88 37.59
C PHE A 37 19.61 6.74 37.91
N GLY A 38 20.39 6.14 37.01
CA GLY A 38 21.84 6.01 37.13
C GLY A 38 22.54 7.35 37.23
N GLU A 39 22.17 8.30 36.37
CA GLU A 39 22.69 9.68 36.42
C GLU A 39 22.35 10.38 37.73
N ARG A 40 21.08 10.32 38.15
CA ARG A 40 20.64 10.93 39.41
C ARG A 40 21.47 10.41 40.57
N ARG A 41 21.68 9.09 40.65
CA ARG A 41 22.51 8.46 41.69
C ARG A 41 23.96 8.93 41.63
N TYR A 42 24.54 8.98 40.42
CA TYR A 42 25.92 9.44 40.21
C TYR A 42 26.15 10.89 40.67
N PHE A 43 25.25 11.80 40.34
CA PHE A 43 25.35 13.21 40.72
C PHE A 43 24.92 13.49 42.17
N ALA A 44 23.96 12.72 42.71
CA ALA A 44 23.60 12.80 44.12
C ALA A 44 24.78 12.43 45.04
N ALA A 45 25.54 11.40 44.69
CA ALA A 45 26.76 11.01 45.41
C ALA A 45 27.84 12.12 45.44
N ARG A 46 27.72 13.14 44.58
CA ARG A 46 28.63 14.30 44.49
C ARG A 46 28.01 15.60 44.99
N GLY A 47 26.84 15.54 45.63
CA GLY A 47 26.12 16.72 46.10
C GLY A 47 25.51 17.59 45.00
N LYS A 48 25.35 17.07 43.77
CA LYS A 48 24.87 17.80 42.58
C LYS A 48 23.48 17.37 42.09
N ALA A 49 22.68 16.71 42.92
CA ALA A 49 21.37 16.18 42.52
C ALA A 49 20.41 17.28 42.00
N GLY A 50 20.34 18.42 42.69
CA GLY A 50 19.51 19.55 42.28
C GLY A 50 19.96 20.13 40.93
N SER A 51 21.26 20.36 40.79
CA SER A 51 21.86 20.87 39.55
C SER A 51 21.68 19.90 38.37
N TRP A 52 21.75 18.59 38.60
CA TRP A 52 21.41 17.58 37.58
C TRP A 52 19.98 17.73 37.07
N LEU A 53 19.00 17.83 37.98
CA LEU A 53 17.59 17.98 37.62
C LEU A 53 17.36 19.29 36.87
N SER A 54 17.92 20.40 37.36
CA SER A 54 17.83 21.71 36.70
C SER A 54 18.39 21.65 35.27
N LEU A 55 19.56 21.03 35.08
CA LEU A 55 20.15 20.92 33.75
C LEU A 55 19.31 20.03 32.83
N ARG A 56 18.71 18.94 33.33
CA ARG A 56 17.80 18.08 32.54
C ARG A 56 16.56 18.83 32.06
N LEU A 57 15.90 19.56 32.96
CA LEU A 57 14.72 20.35 32.60
C LEU A 57 15.08 21.47 31.62
N LEU A 58 16.21 22.16 31.85
CA LEU A 58 16.71 23.18 30.93
C LEU A 58 17.02 22.59 29.54
N SER A 59 17.59 21.39 29.51
CA SER A 59 17.91 20.69 28.27
C SER A 59 16.64 20.35 27.49
N LEU A 60 15.61 19.85 28.18
CA LEU A 60 14.34 19.46 27.56
C LEU A 60 13.52 20.67 27.09
N PHE A 61 13.40 21.70 27.93
CA PHE A 61 12.47 22.81 27.67
C PHE A 61 13.12 24.00 26.96
N ILE A 62 14.44 24.12 26.95
CA ILE A 62 15.14 25.26 26.34
C ILE A 62 16.15 24.80 25.29
N LEU A 63 17.14 23.99 25.66
CA LEU A 63 18.24 23.67 24.74
C LEU A 63 17.77 22.82 23.56
N LEU A 64 16.84 21.88 23.78
CA LEU A 64 16.28 21.05 22.72
C LEU A 64 15.48 21.87 21.71
N PRO A 65 14.47 22.68 22.10
CA PRO A 65 13.79 23.58 21.18
C PRO A 65 14.72 24.56 20.48
N ALA A 66 15.70 25.13 21.18
CA ALA A 66 16.67 26.05 20.58
C ALA A 66 17.53 25.35 19.51
N THR A 67 18.02 24.15 19.81
CA THR A 67 18.82 23.34 18.87
C THR A 67 17.99 22.93 17.65
N ALA A 68 16.79 22.42 17.88
CA ALA A 68 15.86 22.05 16.81
C ALA A 68 15.47 23.27 15.95
N GLY A 69 15.20 24.41 16.60
CA GLY A 69 14.88 25.67 15.93
C GLY A 69 16.01 26.16 15.03
N VAL A 70 17.27 26.10 15.49
CA VAL A 70 18.44 26.43 14.65
C VAL A 70 18.52 25.51 13.44
N ILE A 71 18.31 24.21 13.60
CA ILE A 71 18.37 23.26 12.47
C ILE A 71 17.23 23.52 11.47
N VAL A 72 16.00 23.60 11.96
CA VAL A 72 14.79 23.70 11.12
C VAL A 72 14.69 25.06 10.45
N MET A 73 14.87 26.16 11.19
CA MET A 73 14.73 27.51 10.63
C MET A 73 15.77 27.78 9.54
N THR A 74 17.01 27.29 9.69
CA THR A 74 18.02 27.40 8.65
C THR A 74 17.62 26.64 7.38
N SER A 75 17.00 25.45 7.52
CA SER A 75 16.53 24.69 6.36
C SER A 75 15.30 25.30 5.68
N LEU A 76 14.38 25.92 6.44
CA LEU A 76 13.19 26.56 5.88
C LEU A 76 13.48 27.91 5.20
N ALA A 77 14.58 28.56 5.55
CA ALA A 77 14.96 29.85 4.99
C ALA A 77 15.56 29.77 3.57
N ILE A 78 15.88 28.57 3.09
CA ILE A 78 16.61 28.37 1.82
C ILE A 78 15.84 27.38 0.95
N SER A 79 15.60 27.76 -0.29
CA SER A 79 14.93 26.93 -1.31
C SER A 79 15.92 26.53 -2.40
N GLY A 80 15.68 25.40 -3.05
CA GLY A 80 16.55 24.90 -4.13
C GLY A 80 17.50 23.78 -3.69
N PRO A 81 18.36 23.30 -4.61
CA PRO A 81 19.28 22.18 -4.35
C PRO A 81 20.29 22.47 -3.22
N GLU A 82 20.57 23.75 -2.93
CA GLU A 82 21.45 24.18 -1.85
C GLU A 82 20.84 23.96 -0.46
N ALA A 83 19.51 23.88 -0.35
CA ALA A 83 18.82 23.69 0.93
C ALA A 83 19.31 22.44 1.69
N LEU A 84 19.66 21.38 0.96
CA LEU A 84 20.21 20.16 1.54
C LEU A 84 21.60 20.39 2.16
N ALA A 85 22.47 21.17 1.51
CA ALA A 85 23.80 21.48 2.02
C ALA A 85 23.72 22.31 3.32
N TYR A 86 22.84 23.31 3.35
CA TYR A 86 22.60 24.11 4.56
C TYR A 86 21.93 23.31 5.68
N PHE A 87 21.02 22.39 5.34
CA PHE A 87 20.47 21.47 6.33
C PHE A 87 21.57 20.61 6.96
N TYR A 88 22.47 20.02 6.16
CA TYR A 88 23.60 19.25 6.71
C TYR A 88 24.56 20.11 7.53
N PHE A 89 24.86 21.33 7.10
CA PHE A 89 25.67 22.25 7.89
C PHE A 89 25.00 22.58 9.24
N ALA A 90 23.70 22.87 9.22
CA ALA A 90 22.96 23.14 10.45
C ALA A 90 22.90 21.91 11.36
N LEU A 91 22.69 20.72 10.80
CA LEU A 91 22.59 19.47 11.54
C LEU A 91 23.93 19.00 12.13
N LEU A 92 25.02 19.12 11.37
CA LEU A 92 26.32 18.56 11.74
C LEU A 92 27.24 19.56 12.43
N VAL A 93 27.00 20.87 12.29
CA VAL A 93 27.85 21.92 12.86
C VAL A 93 27.06 22.77 13.86
N LEU A 94 26.02 23.47 13.41
CA LEU A 94 25.32 24.43 14.27
C LEU A 94 24.56 23.76 15.42
N GLY A 95 23.84 22.67 15.14
CA GLY A 95 23.08 21.92 16.14
C GLY A 95 23.98 21.40 17.26
N PRO A 96 25.04 20.62 16.97
CA PRO A 96 26.00 20.17 17.97
C PRO A 96 26.66 21.33 18.72
N LEU A 97 26.99 22.43 18.05
CA LEU A 97 27.55 23.60 18.69
C LEU A 97 26.59 24.20 19.72
N VAL A 98 25.33 24.45 19.34
CA VAL A 98 24.30 24.99 20.25
C VAL A 98 24.03 24.02 21.39
N TRP A 99 23.88 22.73 21.11
CA TRP A 99 23.59 21.72 22.11
C TRP A 99 24.72 21.59 23.14
N PHE A 100 25.95 21.29 22.71
CA PHE A 100 27.07 21.03 23.62
C PHE A 100 27.59 22.30 24.30
N ALA A 101 27.63 23.44 23.58
CA ALA A 101 28.02 24.71 24.20
C ALA A 101 26.97 25.17 25.21
N GLY A 102 25.68 25.02 24.87
CA GLY A 102 24.57 25.32 25.78
C GLY A 102 24.66 24.52 27.09
N HIS A 103 24.86 23.21 27.01
CA HIS A 103 25.03 22.36 28.20
C HIS A 103 26.27 22.74 29.03
N THR A 104 27.35 23.17 28.38
CA THR A 104 28.58 23.61 29.06
C THR A 104 28.39 24.95 29.75
N LEU A 105 27.77 25.93 29.08
CA LEU A 105 27.49 27.25 29.64
C LEU A 105 26.50 27.14 30.81
N CYS A 106 25.36 26.51 30.59
CA CYS A 106 24.33 26.37 31.61
C CYS A 106 24.82 25.54 32.80
N GLY A 107 25.55 24.46 32.56
CA GLY A 107 26.15 23.65 33.62
C GLY A 107 27.11 24.44 34.53
N ARG A 108 27.87 25.39 33.97
CA ARG A 108 28.76 26.27 34.75
C ARG A 108 28.01 27.31 35.59
N LEU A 109 26.81 27.71 35.16
CA LEU A 109 25.97 28.70 35.86
C LEU A 109 25.19 28.10 37.04
N LEU A 110 25.10 26.77 37.14
CA LEU A 110 24.43 26.10 38.25
C LEU A 110 25.28 26.13 39.53
N ARG A 111 24.60 25.96 40.68
CA ARG A 111 25.23 25.82 41.99
C ARG A 111 24.74 24.53 42.65
N PRO A 112 25.63 23.56 42.94
CA PRO A 112 27.05 23.51 42.56
C PRO A 112 27.26 23.43 41.03
N ALA A 113 28.37 23.98 40.54
CA ALA A 113 28.67 24.01 39.11
C ALA A 113 29.10 22.64 38.56
N PHE A 114 28.74 22.36 37.31
CA PHE A 114 29.25 21.23 36.54
C PHE A 114 30.63 21.56 35.97
N SER A 115 31.53 20.58 35.99
CA SER A 115 32.76 20.60 35.21
C SER A 115 32.45 20.43 33.73
N THR A 116 33.41 20.79 32.86
CA THR A 116 33.25 20.62 31.41
C THR A 116 33.02 19.15 31.02
N GLY A 117 33.64 18.19 31.72
CA GLY A 117 33.40 16.77 31.50
C GLY A 117 31.98 16.35 31.85
N GLU A 118 31.48 16.76 33.02
CA GLU A 118 30.11 16.45 33.45
C GLU A 118 29.06 17.10 32.54
N SER A 119 29.26 18.34 32.08
CA SER A 119 28.38 19.00 31.11
C SER A 119 28.33 18.27 29.76
N ARG A 120 29.48 17.83 29.24
CA ARG A 120 29.55 17.06 27.99
C ARG A 120 28.88 15.69 28.13
N PHE A 121 29.06 15.04 29.28
CA PHE A 121 28.36 13.80 29.60
C PHE A 121 26.83 14.00 29.57
N MET A 122 26.32 15.03 30.24
CA MET A 122 24.88 15.35 30.25
C MET A 122 24.31 15.63 28.85
N ALA A 123 25.09 16.32 28.01
CA ALA A 123 24.73 16.57 26.62
C ALA A 123 24.67 15.27 25.80
N ALA A 124 25.69 14.42 25.92
CA ALA A 124 25.77 13.15 25.19
C ALA A 124 24.68 12.17 25.61
N SER A 125 24.45 12.00 26.91
CA SER A 125 23.39 11.11 27.40
C SER A 125 22.00 11.66 27.13
N GLY A 126 21.83 12.99 27.08
CA GLY A 126 20.60 13.62 26.59
C GLY A 126 20.30 13.27 25.13
N LEU A 127 21.30 13.35 24.24
CA LEU A 127 21.14 12.91 22.84
C LEU A 127 20.86 11.42 22.74
N PHE A 128 21.53 10.59 23.55
CA PHE A 128 21.29 9.15 23.56
C PHE A 128 19.84 8.83 23.94
N ILE A 129 19.29 9.49 24.96
CA ILE A 129 17.87 9.36 25.34
C ILE A 129 16.94 9.76 24.19
N LEU A 130 17.25 10.84 23.47
CA LEU A 130 16.44 11.31 22.34
C LEU A 130 16.47 10.36 21.14
N ILE A 131 17.62 9.72 20.88
CA ILE A 131 17.81 8.80 19.75
C ILE A 131 17.29 7.38 20.09
N LEU A 132 17.18 7.03 21.37
CA LEU A 132 16.82 5.68 21.80
C LEU A 132 15.51 5.14 21.20
N PRO A 133 14.39 5.90 21.13
CA PRO A 133 13.16 5.42 20.50
C PRO A 133 13.34 5.09 19.02
N PHE A 134 14.16 5.89 18.31
CA PHE A 134 14.45 5.67 16.90
C PHE A 134 15.27 4.38 16.71
N LEU A 135 16.33 4.19 17.50
CA LEU A 135 17.13 2.96 17.44
C LEU A 135 16.30 1.72 17.78
N ALA A 136 15.47 1.80 18.82
CA ALA A 136 14.59 0.72 19.20
C ALA A 136 13.62 0.35 18.07
N ALA A 137 13.03 1.37 17.42
CA ALA A 137 12.16 1.15 16.26
C ALA A 137 12.89 0.53 15.08
N THR A 138 14.07 1.05 14.72
CA THR A 138 14.89 0.50 13.61
C THR A 138 15.23 -0.97 13.83
N VAL A 139 15.63 -1.35 15.04
CA VAL A 139 15.97 -2.74 15.37
C VAL A 139 14.73 -3.64 15.40
N ALA A 140 13.61 -3.14 15.93
CA ALA A 140 12.40 -3.94 16.11
C ALA A 140 11.56 -4.09 14.82
N GLN A 141 11.64 -3.14 13.89
CA GLN A 141 10.78 -3.09 12.70
C GLN A 141 10.83 -4.37 11.87
N GLY A 142 12.03 -4.87 11.54
CA GLY A 142 12.19 -6.08 10.74
C GLY A 142 11.58 -7.33 11.40
N PRO A 143 12.00 -7.69 12.63
CA PRO A 143 11.44 -8.82 13.35
C PRO A 143 9.92 -8.75 13.56
N ILE A 144 9.38 -7.59 13.91
CA ILE A 144 7.93 -7.40 14.09
C ILE A 144 7.20 -7.61 12.76
N PHE A 145 7.70 -7.02 11.67
CA PHE A 145 7.13 -7.20 10.34
C PHE A 145 7.12 -8.68 9.92
N HIS A 146 8.23 -9.38 10.07
CA HIS A 146 8.32 -10.81 9.73
C HIS A 146 7.38 -11.67 10.57
N ALA A 147 7.29 -11.41 11.88
CA ALA A 147 6.39 -12.13 12.76
C ALA A 147 4.92 -11.88 12.39
N SER A 148 4.52 -10.62 12.22
CA SER A 148 3.16 -10.21 11.82
C SER A 148 2.76 -10.82 10.48
N HIS A 149 3.67 -10.78 9.50
CA HIS A 149 3.45 -11.39 8.19
C HIS A 149 3.31 -12.91 8.29
N SER A 150 4.17 -13.58 9.07
CA SER A 150 4.11 -15.03 9.26
C SER A 150 2.81 -15.49 9.94
N LEU A 151 2.33 -14.74 10.94
CA LEU A 151 1.08 -15.01 11.63
C LEU A 151 -0.10 -14.85 10.68
N SER A 152 -0.12 -13.77 9.90
CA SER A 152 -1.15 -13.52 8.90
C SER A 152 -1.20 -14.62 7.83
N GLN A 153 -0.03 -15.00 7.28
CA GLN A 153 0.05 -16.10 6.32
C GLN A 153 -0.36 -17.44 6.92
N SER A 154 0.00 -17.70 8.16
CA SER A 154 -0.38 -18.95 8.84
C SER A 154 -1.88 -19.01 9.12
N ALA A 155 -2.48 -17.88 9.51
CA ALA A 155 -3.93 -17.76 9.66
C ALA A 155 -4.68 -17.99 8.34
N LEU A 156 -4.13 -17.52 7.21
CA LEU A 156 -4.69 -17.78 5.88
C LEU A 156 -4.57 -19.26 5.50
N ARG A 157 -3.38 -19.85 5.62
CA ARG A 157 -3.15 -21.28 5.29
C ARG A 157 -4.03 -22.22 6.12
N ASN A 158 -4.30 -21.88 7.36
CA ASN A 158 -5.11 -22.69 8.28
C ASN A 158 -6.60 -22.32 8.29
N ALA A 159 -7.05 -21.41 7.42
CA ALA A 159 -8.46 -21.08 7.33
C ALA A 159 -9.26 -22.35 6.95
N PRO A 160 -10.30 -22.73 7.72
CA PRO A 160 -11.12 -23.89 7.37
C PRO A 160 -11.83 -23.66 6.03
N ALA A 161 -11.98 -24.74 5.28
CA ALA A 161 -12.77 -24.72 4.05
C ALA A 161 -14.25 -24.47 4.37
N ALA A 162 -14.90 -23.65 3.58
CA ALA A 162 -16.33 -23.40 3.61
C ALA A 162 -16.88 -23.42 2.18
N GLU A 163 -18.20 -23.51 2.05
CA GLU A 163 -18.87 -23.35 0.76
C GLU A 163 -18.75 -21.89 0.29
N LEU A 164 -18.48 -21.70 -1.00
CA LEU A 164 -18.37 -20.37 -1.60
C LEU A 164 -19.77 -19.72 -1.63
N PRO A 165 -19.98 -18.56 -0.98
CA PRO A 165 -21.31 -17.98 -0.82
C PRO A 165 -21.81 -17.21 -2.05
N TYR A 166 -21.00 -17.15 -3.10
CA TYR A 166 -21.32 -16.46 -4.34
C TYR A 166 -22.40 -17.20 -5.14
N ALA A 167 -23.31 -16.45 -5.75
CA ALA A 167 -24.12 -16.96 -6.82
C ALA A 167 -23.26 -17.06 -8.09
N ILE A 168 -22.91 -18.29 -8.46
CA ILE A 168 -22.04 -18.58 -9.61
C ILE A 168 -22.89 -18.56 -10.88
N GLY A 169 -22.65 -17.57 -11.75
CA GLY A 169 -23.29 -17.49 -13.06
C GLY A 169 -22.76 -18.55 -14.03
N PRO A 170 -23.48 -18.81 -15.14
CA PRO A 170 -23.03 -19.76 -16.15
C PRO A 170 -21.77 -19.23 -16.87
N VAL A 171 -20.91 -20.14 -17.32
CA VAL A 171 -19.81 -19.79 -18.22
C VAL A 171 -20.40 -19.39 -19.58
N ARG A 172 -20.19 -18.13 -19.97
CA ARG A 172 -20.57 -17.62 -21.29
C ARG A 172 -19.40 -17.73 -22.24
N HIS A 173 -19.70 -18.12 -23.47
CA HIS A 173 -18.71 -18.38 -24.49
C HIS A 173 -18.83 -17.39 -25.64
N PHE A 174 -17.70 -16.83 -26.04
CA PHE A 174 -17.66 -15.93 -27.19
C PHE A 174 -16.51 -16.24 -28.13
N THR A 175 -16.73 -15.96 -29.40
CA THR A 175 -15.70 -15.91 -30.43
C THR A 175 -15.19 -14.48 -30.56
N LEU A 176 -13.88 -14.37 -30.62
CA LEU A 176 -13.17 -13.11 -30.76
C LEU A 176 -12.17 -13.23 -31.93
N PRO A 177 -12.11 -12.27 -32.87
CA PRO A 177 -11.15 -12.31 -33.97
C PRO A 177 -9.73 -12.48 -33.44
N THR A 178 -8.88 -13.22 -34.18
CA THR A 178 -7.46 -13.52 -33.90
C THR A 178 -7.14 -14.28 -32.59
N VAL A 179 -7.98 -14.18 -31.56
CA VAL A 179 -7.84 -14.89 -30.27
C VAL A 179 -8.55 -16.25 -30.32
N GLY A 180 -9.72 -16.34 -30.96
CA GLY A 180 -10.55 -17.53 -30.99
C GLY A 180 -11.60 -17.54 -29.88
N LEU A 181 -11.79 -18.69 -29.24
CA LEU A 181 -12.76 -18.86 -28.15
C LEU A 181 -12.25 -18.18 -26.87
N ILE A 182 -13.14 -17.42 -26.24
CA ILE A 182 -12.97 -16.82 -24.92
C ILE A 182 -14.15 -17.19 -24.03
N HIS A 183 -13.89 -17.26 -22.74
CA HIS A 183 -14.86 -17.59 -21.70
C HIS A 183 -14.97 -16.42 -20.74
N THR A 184 -16.19 -16.20 -20.26
CA THR A 184 -16.47 -15.22 -19.21
C THR A 184 -17.41 -15.80 -18.19
N GLN A 185 -17.26 -15.41 -16.94
CA GLN A 185 -18.13 -15.88 -15.86
C GLN A 185 -18.24 -14.81 -14.78
N SER A 186 -19.45 -14.59 -14.28
CA SER A 186 -19.71 -13.65 -13.20
C SER A 186 -20.05 -14.42 -11.92
N LEU A 187 -19.46 -13.99 -10.81
CA LEU A 187 -19.78 -14.46 -9.48
C LEU A 187 -20.38 -13.26 -8.73
N ILE A 188 -21.63 -13.40 -8.30
CA ILE A 188 -22.36 -12.32 -7.62
C ILE A 188 -22.34 -12.57 -6.11
N ALA A 189 -21.81 -11.62 -5.36
CA ALA A 189 -21.74 -11.70 -3.91
C ALA A 189 -23.14 -11.49 -3.29
N PRO A 190 -23.47 -12.18 -2.19
CA PRO A 190 -24.70 -11.88 -1.46
C PRO A 190 -24.62 -10.50 -0.79
N ALA A 191 -25.77 -9.90 -0.50
CA ALA A 191 -25.83 -8.60 0.14
C ALA A 191 -25.13 -8.61 1.52
N GLY A 192 -24.30 -7.59 1.78
CA GLY A 192 -23.53 -7.48 3.03
C GLY A 192 -22.33 -8.42 3.14
N PHE A 193 -21.99 -9.15 2.07
CA PHE A 193 -20.76 -9.95 2.01
C PHE A 193 -19.54 -9.04 1.94
N GLU A 194 -18.49 -9.39 2.67
CA GLU A 194 -17.21 -8.69 2.64
C GLU A 194 -16.10 -9.70 2.35
N LEU A 195 -15.54 -9.58 1.14
CA LEU A 195 -14.36 -10.32 0.72
C LEU A 195 -13.11 -9.69 1.34
N GLU A 196 -12.32 -10.50 2.05
CA GLU A 196 -11.08 -10.00 2.65
C GLU A 196 -9.89 -10.14 1.70
N ARG A 197 -9.86 -11.19 0.87
CA ARG A 197 -8.71 -11.52 0.02
C ARG A 197 -9.06 -12.52 -1.08
N ILE A 198 -8.34 -12.42 -2.19
CA ILE A 198 -8.31 -13.43 -3.25
C ILE A 198 -6.85 -13.84 -3.46
N ASP A 199 -6.60 -15.15 -3.48
CA ASP A 199 -5.37 -15.69 -4.03
C ASP A 199 -5.66 -16.32 -5.40
N ARG A 200 -4.71 -16.22 -6.32
CA ARG A 200 -4.72 -16.93 -7.61
C ARG A 200 -3.71 -18.08 -7.56
N LYS A 201 -4.06 -19.24 -8.10
CA LYS A 201 -3.09 -20.33 -8.31
C LYS A 201 -2.32 -20.09 -9.62
N VAL A 202 -1.00 -20.06 -9.54
CA VAL A 202 -0.08 -19.99 -10.68
C VAL A 202 0.95 -21.11 -10.54
N GLY A 203 0.91 -22.09 -11.44
CA GLY A 203 1.63 -23.36 -11.23
C GLY A 203 1.10 -24.04 -9.97
N GLU A 204 2.00 -24.38 -9.03
CA GLU A 204 1.63 -24.97 -7.73
C GLU A 204 1.49 -23.94 -6.60
N ASN A 205 1.71 -22.66 -6.88
CA ASN A 205 1.76 -21.63 -5.85
C ASN A 205 0.47 -20.80 -5.83
N TRP A 206 -0.03 -20.53 -4.63
CA TRP A 206 -1.07 -19.54 -4.39
C TRP A 206 -0.41 -18.17 -4.15
N SER A 207 -0.82 -17.16 -4.91
CA SER A 207 -0.29 -15.80 -4.81
C SER A 207 -1.40 -14.80 -4.52
N ASP A 208 -1.14 -13.88 -3.59
CA ASP A 208 -2.00 -12.74 -3.31
C ASP A 208 -2.25 -11.91 -4.56
N THR A 209 -3.50 -11.53 -4.80
CA THR A 209 -3.82 -10.67 -5.94
C THR A 209 -3.88 -9.18 -5.59
N ALA A 210 -3.90 -8.82 -4.29
CA ALA A 210 -4.19 -7.44 -3.84
C ALA A 210 -3.23 -6.37 -4.39
N THR A 211 -1.98 -6.73 -4.67
CA THR A 211 -0.96 -5.82 -5.25
C THR A 211 -0.63 -6.14 -6.70
N SER A 212 -1.42 -6.98 -7.36
CA SER A 212 -1.19 -7.42 -8.74
C SER A 212 -2.27 -6.84 -9.66
N THR A 213 -1.91 -6.57 -10.92
CA THR A 213 -2.91 -6.31 -11.95
C THR A 213 -3.72 -7.57 -12.19
N HIS A 214 -5.03 -7.51 -11.97
CA HIS A 214 -5.90 -8.66 -12.12
C HIS A 214 -6.11 -8.99 -13.60
N GLU A 215 -5.30 -9.91 -14.13
CA GLU A 215 -5.40 -10.30 -15.54
C GLU A 215 -6.68 -11.11 -15.80
N VAL A 216 -6.96 -12.14 -15.00
CA VAL A 216 -8.02 -13.12 -15.29
C VAL A 216 -9.39 -12.77 -14.70
N PHE A 217 -9.47 -11.74 -13.84
CA PHE A 217 -10.71 -11.27 -13.26
C PHE A 217 -10.68 -9.76 -13.02
N CYS A 218 -11.83 -9.17 -12.73
CA CYS A 218 -11.95 -7.83 -12.17
C CYS A 218 -13.05 -7.83 -11.09
N GLN A 219 -13.04 -6.82 -10.24
CA GLN A 219 -13.99 -6.59 -9.17
C GLN A 219 -14.94 -5.44 -9.53
N ASP A 220 -16.22 -5.65 -9.19
CA ASP A 220 -17.26 -4.62 -9.16
C ASP A 220 -17.87 -4.64 -7.75
N GLY A 221 -17.25 -3.87 -6.86
CA GLY A 221 -17.47 -3.93 -5.42
C GLY A 221 -17.07 -5.30 -4.87
N GLN A 222 -18.06 -6.10 -4.49
CA GLN A 222 -17.87 -7.46 -3.96
C GLN A 222 -18.08 -8.53 -5.03
N ASN A 223 -18.58 -8.16 -6.21
CA ASN A 223 -18.78 -9.07 -7.34
C ASN A 223 -17.45 -9.31 -8.06
N LEU A 224 -17.30 -10.49 -8.65
CA LEU A 224 -16.15 -10.81 -9.48
C LEU A 224 -16.58 -11.21 -10.88
N HIS A 225 -15.82 -10.75 -11.86
CA HIS A 225 -16.04 -11.07 -13.26
C HIS A 225 -14.76 -11.61 -13.87
N LEU A 226 -14.80 -12.87 -14.31
CA LEU A 226 -13.68 -13.56 -14.92
C LEU A 226 -13.75 -13.46 -16.44
N MET A 227 -12.58 -13.37 -17.06
CA MET A 227 -12.40 -13.42 -18.51
C MET A 227 -11.07 -14.09 -18.84
N TRP A 228 -11.12 -15.13 -19.66
CA TRP A 228 -9.94 -15.86 -20.11
C TRP A 228 -10.14 -16.44 -21.52
N SER A 229 -9.06 -16.68 -22.23
CA SER A 229 -9.07 -17.39 -23.52
C SER A 229 -9.04 -18.90 -23.30
N ALA A 230 -9.63 -19.67 -24.20
CA ALA A 230 -9.47 -21.13 -24.26
C ALA A 230 -8.00 -21.58 -24.40
N ARG A 231 -7.09 -20.66 -24.76
CA ARG A 231 -5.64 -20.88 -24.87
C ARG A 231 -4.86 -20.45 -23.62
N GLU A 232 -5.54 -19.95 -22.60
CA GLU A 232 -4.95 -19.68 -21.28
C GLU A 232 -5.30 -20.82 -20.31
N ALA A 233 -4.53 -20.95 -19.23
CA ALA A 233 -4.89 -21.85 -18.15
C ALA A 233 -6.22 -21.38 -17.51
N VAL A 234 -7.10 -22.35 -17.19
CA VAL A 234 -8.35 -22.08 -16.49
C VAL A 234 -8.03 -21.38 -15.15
N PRO A 235 -8.65 -20.25 -14.85
CA PRO A 235 -8.35 -19.50 -13.63
C PRO A 235 -8.78 -20.29 -12.40
N MET A 236 -7.84 -20.46 -11.48
CA MET A 236 -8.10 -21.05 -10.15
C MET A 236 -7.93 -19.95 -9.11
N LEU A 237 -8.98 -19.69 -8.36
CA LEU A 237 -9.03 -18.63 -7.35
C LEU A 237 -9.34 -19.24 -5.99
N ARG A 238 -8.85 -18.59 -4.94
CA ARG A 238 -9.16 -18.91 -3.55
C ARG A 238 -9.62 -17.66 -2.85
N PHE A 239 -10.81 -17.73 -2.29
CA PHE A 239 -11.50 -16.62 -1.63
C PHE A 239 -11.32 -16.75 -0.13
N TYR A 240 -11.08 -15.64 0.55
CA TYR A 240 -11.08 -15.57 2.02
C TYR A 240 -12.08 -14.52 2.49
N TRP A 241 -12.90 -14.89 3.46
CA TRP A 241 -13.88 -14.00 4.08
C TRP A 241 -14.11 -14.41 5.54
N ARG A 242 -14.93 -13.64 6.27
CA ARG A 242 -15.33 -14.00 7.64
C ARG A 242 -16.72 -14.62 7.69
N ARG A 243 -16.83 -15.73 8.43
CA ARG A 243 -18.08 -16.38 8.81
C ARG A 243 -18.11 -16.47 10.34
N ASN A 244 -19.07 -15.81 10.97
CA ASN A 244 -19.20 -15.77 12.44
C ASN A 244 -17.91 -15.32 13.15
N GLY A 245 -17.22 -14.32 12.59
CA GLY A 245 -15.97 -13.79 13.13
C GLY A 245 -14.71 -14.62 12.82
N GLN A 246 -14.86 -15.87 12.39
CA GLN A 246 -13.75 -16.72 11.96
C GLN A 246 -13.48 -16.54 10.45
N ARG A 247 -12.20 -16.41 10.08
CA ARG A 247 -11.80 -16.44 8.68
C ARG A 247 -11.96 -17.84 8.11
N VAL A 248 -12.57 -17.96 6.94
CA VAL A 248 -12.77 -19.21 6.19
C VAL A 248 -12.27 -19.03 4.76
N GLN A 249 -12.09 -20.12 4.03
CA GLN A 249 -11.67 -20.09 2.63
C GLN A 249 -12.50 -21.00 1.72
N ALA A 250 -12.54 -20.70 0.42
CA ALA A 250 -13.05 -21.61 -0.61
C ALA A 250 -12.24 -21.48 -1.89
N ASP A 251 -11.94 -22.62 -2.49
CA ASP A 251 -11.34 -22.70 -3.81
C ASP A 251 -12.44 -22.70 -4.88
N PHE A 252 -12.19 -21.97 -5.95
CA PHE A 252 -13.08 -21.86 -7.09
C PHE A 252 -12.32 -22.15 -8.37
N THR A 253 -12.93 -22.95 -9.23
CA THR A 253 -12.48 -23.21 -10.58
C THR A 253 -13.74 -23.26 -11.45
N PRO A 254 -13.79 -22.52 -12.58
CA PRO A 254 -14.91 -22.60 -13.52
C PRO A 254 -15.17 -24.06 -13.95
N ALA A 255 -16.35 -24.59 -13.62
CA ALA A 255 -16.68 -26.01 -13.79
C ALA A 255 -16.81 -26.47 -15.26
N ASP A 256 -17.15 -25.55 -16.17
CA ASP A 256 -17.53 -25.87 -17.57
C ASP A 256 -16.55 -25.32 -18.62
N ALA A 257 -15.35 -24.91 -18.23
CA ALA A 257 -14.37 -24.34 -19.17
C ALA A 257 -13.85 -25.33 -20.23
N THR A 258 -14.11 -26.63 -20.06
CA THR A 258 -13.56 -27.72 -20.90
C THR A 258 -14.55 -28.29 -21.90
N VAL A 259 -15.81 -27.86 -21.90
CA VAL A 259 -16.83 -28.34 -22.85
C VAL A 259 -17.01 -27.31 -23.94
N ASP A 260 -16.72 -27.68 -25.20
CA ASP A 260 -16.96 -26.80 -26.34
C ASP A 260 -18.46 -26.47 -26.44
N PRO A 261 -18.84 -25.18 -26.41
CA PRO A 261 -20.24 -24.78 -26.52
C PRO A 261 -20.79 -25.15 -27.90
N ALA A 262 -22.06 -25.56 -27.95
CA ALA A 262 -22.72 -25.93 -29.20
C ALA A 262 -22.69 -24.79 -30.24
N GLU A 263 -22.86 -23.52 -29.82
CA GLU A 263 -22.56 -22.34 -30.63
C GLU A 263 -22.10 -21.15 -29.76
N PRO A 264 -20.83 -20.72 -29.81
CA PRO A 264 -20.34 -19.55 -29.09
C PRO A 264 -20.84 -18.23 -29.73
N GLY A 265 -21.27 -17.27 -28.90
CA GLY A 265 -21.70 -15.95 -29.38
C GLY A 265 -20.55 -15.15 -30.01
N LYS A 266 -20.84 -14.08 -30.74
CA LYS A 266 -19.79 -13.13 -31.18
C LYS A 266 -19.54 -12.10 -30.09
N PHE A 267 -18.27 -11.84 -29.76
CA PHE A 267 -17.94 -10.77 -28.82
C PHE A 267 -17.97 -9.41 -29.55
N THR A 268 -19.01 -8.61 -29.30
CA THR A 268 -19.20 -7.29 -29.91
C THR A 268 -19.28 -6.21 -28.86
N ILE A 269 -18.59 -5.09 -29.07
CA ILE A 269 -18.60 -3.91 -28.18
C ILE A 269 -19.44 -2.82 -28.83
N GLY A 270 -20.38 -2.23 -28.06
CA GLY A 270 -21.05 -1.00 -28.44
C GLY A 270 -20.13 0.21 -28.21
N PHE A 271 -20.03 1.11 -29.19
CA PHE A 271 -19.20 2.31 -29.08
C PHE A 271 -20.09 3.54 -28.89
N ARG A 272 -19.83 4.30 -27.83
CA ARG A 272 -20.49 5.58 -27.54
C ARG A 272 -19.48 6.73 -27.70
N PRO A 273 -19.95 7.97 -27.88
CA PRO A 273 -19.05 9.13 -27.97
C PRO A 273 -18.14 9.31 -26.75
N ASP A 274 -18.59 8.92 -25.57
CA ASP A 274 -17.91 9.09 -24.29
C ASP A 274 -17.32 7.80 -23.72
N GLY A 275 -17.49 6.66 -24.39
CA GLY A 275 -17.17 5.37 -23.80
C GLY A 275 -17.53 4.14 -24.62
N ILE A 276 -17.63 2.99 -23.94
CA ILE A 276 -17.92 1.69 -24.56
C ILE A 276 -18.89 0.87 -23.72
N ASP A 277 -19.60 -0.02 -24.39
CA ASP A 277 -20.55 -0.97 -23.81
C ASP A 277 -20.14 -2.40 -24.20
N PRO A 278 -19.29 -3.05 -23.39
CA PRO A 278 -18.97 -4.44 -23.64
C PRO A 278 -20.17 -5.35 -23.32
N PRO A 279 -20.29 -6.54 -23.95
CA PRO A 279 -21.42 -7.44 -23.77
C PRO A 279 -21.39 -8.18 -22.42
N VAL A 280 -20.25 -8.08 -21.73
CA VAL A 280 -19.90 -8.62 -20.42
C VAL A 280 -18.81 -7.76 -19.81
N PRO A 281 -18.64 -7.75 -18.48
CA PRO A 281 -17.54 -7.03 -17.85
C PRO A 281 -16.17 -7.51 -18.34
N ILE A 282 -15.25 -6.57 -18.56
CA ILE A 282 -13.88 -6.85 -19.03
C ILE A 282 -12.88 -6.42 -17.96
N PRO A 283 -11.92 -7.28 -17.58
CA PRO A 283 -10.79 -6.87 -16.76
C PRO A 283 -9.97 -5.79 -17.46
N ARG A 284 -9.79 -4.64 -16.80
CA ARG A 284 -9.08 -3.49 -17.37
C ARG A 284 -7.65 -3.78 -17.80
N SER A 285 -6.97 -4.65 -17.05
CA SER A 285 -5.63 -5.16 -17.36
C SER A 285 -5.53 -5.80 -18.76
N ARG A 286 -6.65 -6.31 -19.29
CA ARG A 286 -6.73 -6.93 -20.62
C ARG A 286 -7.11 -5.96 -21.71
N ALA A 287 -7.45 -4.70 -21.40
CA ALA A 287 -8.06 -3.80 -22.36
C ALA A 287 -7.21 -2.56 -22.64
N ALA A 288 -7.20 -2.14 -23.89
CA ALA A 288 -6.74 -0.82 -24.30
C ALA A 288 -7.78 -0.19 -25.24
N ILE A 289 -7.99 1.12 -25.11
CA ILE A 289 -8.89 1.87 -26.00
C ILE A 289 -8.05 2.71 -26.94
N ALA A 290 -8.40 2.69 -28.22
CA ALA A 290 -7.80 3.54 -29.23
C ALA A 290 -8.64 4.77 -29.51
N TYR A 291 -8.00 5.91 -29.71
CA TYR A 291 -8.61 7.14 -30.23
C TYR A 291 -7.67 7.81 -31.23
N PHE A 292 -8.22 8.71 -32.05
CA PHE A 292 -7.43 9.46 -33.01
C PHE A 292 -6.63 10.56 -32.32
N VAL A 293 -5.32 10.57 -32.52
CA VAL A 293 -4.44 11.69 -32.16
C VAL A 293 -4.05 12.55 -33.37
N ALA A 294 -4.27 12.01 -34.57
CA ALA A 294 -4.24 12.69 -35.86
C ALA A 294 -5.20 11.94 -36.82
N PRO A 295 -5.61 12.51 -37.97
CA PRO A 295 -6.62 11.92 -38.87
C PRO A 295 -6.37 10.46 -39.29
N ASP A 296 -5.11 10.03 -39.34
CA ASP A 296 -4.67 8.69 -39.75
C ASP A 296 -3.88 7.96 -38.65
N ARG A 297 -3.82 8.52 -37.43
CA ARG A 297 -3.00 8.00 -36.33
C ARG A 297 -3.85 7.66 -35.12
N LEU A 298 -4.01 6.35 -34.89
CA LEU A 298 -4.58 5.82 -33.66
C LEU A 298 -3.51 5.72 -32.56
N TYR A 299 -3.89 6.14 -31.36
CA TYR A 299 -3.13 5.89 -30.14
C TYR A 299 -3.92 4.93 -29.26
N PHE A 300 -3.32 3.80 -28.88
CA PHE A 300 -3.91 2.85 -27.93
C PHE A 300 -3.48 3.22 -26.51
N ASN A 301 -4.45 3.60 -25.70
CA ASN A 301 -4.26 3.86 -24.27
C ASN A 301 -4.62 2.60 -23.48
N SER A 302 -3.66 2.05 -22.72
CA SER A 302 -3.93 0.94 -21.80
C SER A 302 -4.90 1.38 -20.72
N LEU A 303 -5.85 0.50 -20.37
CA LEU A 303 -6.79 0.75 -19.27
C LEU A 303 -6.30 0.18 -17.94
N THR A 304 -5.10 -0.41 -17.89
CA THR A 304 -4.50 -0.90 -16.64
C THR A 304 -4.36 0.20 -15.59
N PRO A 305 -3.90 1.43 -15.91
CA PRO A 305 -3.93 2.53 -14.95
C PRO A 305 -5.37 2.93 -14.60
N LEU A 306 -5.63 3.14 -13.31
CA LEU A 306 -6.90 3.67 -12.83
C LEU A 306 -7.09 5.12 -13.28
N GLN A 307 -8.31 5.47 -13.68
CA GLN A 307 -8.74 6.85 -13.91
C GLN A 307 -9.04 7.52 -12.56
N PRO A 308 -9.08 8.86 -12.49
CA PRO A 308 -9.57 9.56 -11.32
C PRO A 308 -10.96 9.04 -10.89
N GLY A 309 -11.10 8.65 -9.63
CA GLY A 309 -12.34 8.10 -9.05
C GLY A 309 -12.47 6.58 -9.11
N GLU A 310 -11.60 5.87 -9.83
CA GLU A 310 -11.58 4.41 -9.86
C GLU A 310 -10.68 3.83 -8.75
N THR A 311 -10.99 2.61 -8.30
CA THR A 311 -10.22 1.86 -7.31
C THR A 311 -10.03 0.42 -7.76
N PHE A 312 -9.07 -0.30 -7.19
CA PHE A 312 -8.88 -1.73 -7.47
C PHE A 312 -10.05 -2.62 -7.02
N ALA A 313 -10.96 -2.09 -6.20
CA ALA A 313 -12.21 -2.77 -5.84
C ALA A 313 -13.31 -2.61 -6.91
N ASN A 314 -13.11 -1.72 -7.89
CA ASN A 314 -14.03 -1.42 -9.00
C ASN A 314 -13.24 -1.32 -10.31
N ASP A 315 -12.45 -2.36 -10.64
CA ASP A 315 -11.51 -2.38 -11.75
C ASP A 315 -12.06 -3.11 -12.99
N CYS A 316 -13.39 -3.24 -13.11
CA CYS A 316 -14.07 -3.73 -14.29
C CYS A 316 -14.43 -2.63 -15.29
N ILE A 317 -14.34 -2.95 -16.58
CA ILE A 317 -15.01 -2.19 -17.65
C ILE A 317 -16.41 -2.77 -17.80
N MET A 318 -17.38 -2.09 -17.20
CA MET A 318 -18.79 -2.49 -17.22
C MET A 318 -19.50 -1.98 -18.50
N PRO A 319 -20.65 -2.54 -18.88
CA PRO A 319 -21.61 -1.83 -19.73
C PRO A 319 -21.87 -0.43 -19.16
N GLY A 320 -21.81 0.60 -19.99
CA GLY A 320 -21.87 2.00 -19.55
C GLY A 320 -20.52 2.63 -19.19
N TYR A 321 -19.38 1.94 -19.38
CA TYR A 321 -18.06 2.49 -19.06
C TYR A 321 -17.74 3.78 -19.82
N GLN A 322 -17.34 4.82 -19.09
CA GLN A 322 -17.04 6.17 -19.60
C GLN A 322 -15.57 6.54 -19.39
N ARG A 323 -14.99 7.24 -20.36
CA ARG A 323 -13.65 7.83 -20.26
C ARG A 323 -13.73 9.18 -19.53
N VAL A 324 -12.93 9.38 -18.48
CA VAL A 324 -12.93 10.66 -17.72
C VAL A 324 -12.45 11.82 -18.61
N ALA A 325 -11.49 11.56 -19.50
CA ALA A 325 -10.92 12.57 -20.40
C ALA A 325 -11.53 12.57 -21.81
N TRP A 326 -12.75 12.05 -21.98
CA TRP A 326 -13.38 11.83 -23.30
C TRP A 326 -13.45 13.10 -24.16
N GLU A 327 -13.69 14.27 -23.56
CA GLU A 327 -13.74 15.56 -24.29
C GLU A 327 -12.42 15.91 -24.98
N LYS A 328 -11.29 15.49 -24.41
CA LYS A 328 -9.94 15.71 -24.95
C LYS A 328 -9.51 14.60 -25.90
N GLU A 329 -9.90 13.37 -25.60
CA GLU A 329 -9.48 12.17 -26.36
C GLU A 329 -10.33 11.96 -27.61
N GLY A 330 -11.56 12.47 -27.61
CA GLY A 330 -12.55 12.17 -28.63
C GLY A 330 -13.14 10.76 -28.48
N PRO A 331 -14.01 10.35 -29.43
CA PRO A 331 -14.73 9.09 -29.34
C PRO A 331 -13.79 7.89 -29.49
N PRO A 332 -13.98 6.80 -28.71
CA PRO A 332 -13.27 5.54 -28.88
C PRO A 332 -13.44 4.97 -30.30
N GLN A 333 -12.31 4.62 -30.93
CA GLN A 333 -12.25 4.12 -32.31
C GLN A 333 -12.01 2.61 -32.39
N ALA A 334 -11.36 2.04 -31.37
CA ALA A 334 -11.16 0.61 -31.27
C ALA A 334 -10.95 0.20 -29.82
N VAL A 335 -11.24 -1.07 -29.52
CA VAL A 335 -10.85 -1.72 -28.28
C VAL A 335 -9.92 -2.87 -28.63
N ALA A 336 -8.74 -2.88 -28.01
CA ALA A 336 -7.84 -4.01 -28.05
C ALA A 336 -8.00 -4.85 -26.77
N LEU A 337 -8.18 -6.17 -26.94
CA LEU A 337 -8.23 -7.14 -25.86
C LEU A 337 -7.00 -8.03 -25.89
N MET A 338 -6.37 -8.24 -24.74
CA MET A 338 -5.10 -8.94 -24.57
C MET A 338 -5.26 -10.19 -23.69
N PHE A 339 -4.62 -11.29 -24.12
CA PHE A 339 -4.61 -12.55 -23.38
C PHE A 339 -3.22 -13.17 -23.27
N PHE A 340 -2.88 -13.68 -22.09
CA PHE A 340 -1.52 -14.02 -21.67
C PHE A 340 -1.41 -15.53 -21.44
N GLN A 341 -0.98 -16.27 -22.47
CA GLN A 341 -0.98 -17.74 -22.45
C GLN A 341 0.03 -18.33 -21.47
N SER A 342 1.30 -17.96 -21.62
CA SER A 342 2.41 -18.39 -20.76
C SER A 342 3.53 -17.36 -20.84
N ALA A 343 4.46 -17.36 -19.87
CA ALA A 343 5.55 -16.38 -19.81
C ALA A 343 6.44 -16.36 -21.08
N ASN A 344 6.46 -17.45 -21.86
CA ASN A 344 7.30 -17.60 -23.05
C ASN A 344 6.52 -17.50 -24.38
N ALA A 345 5.22 -17.21 -24.34
CA ALA A 345 4.38 -17.10 -25.53
C ALA A 345 3.98 -15.64 -25.78
N PRO A 346 3.86 -15.19 -27.05
CA PRO A 346 3.32 -13.88 -27.35
C PRO A 346 1.88 -13.79 -26.82
N TYR A 347 1.51 -12.63 -26.29
CA TYR A 347 0.12 -12.40 -25.91
C TYR A 347 -0.78 -12.43 -27.14
N LEU A 348 -1.97 -12.99 -26.98
CA LEU A 348 -3.00 -12.89 -28.01
C LEU A 348 -3.63 -11.51 -27.95
N ARG A 349 -3.84 -10.91 -29.10
CA ARG A 349 -4.51 -9.61 -29.21
C ARG A 349 -5.65 -9.70 -30.21
N ALA A 350 -6.83 -9.26 -29.80
CA ALA A 350 -7.93 -8.95 -30.68
C ALA A 350 -8.13 -7.46 -30.75
N GLU A 351 -8.50 -6.95 -31.92
CA GLU A 351 -8.91 -5.56 -32.10
C GLU A 351 -10.34 -5.53 -32.62
N ILE A 352 -11.21 -4.86 -31.88
CA ILE A 352 -12.60 -4.60 -32.26
C ILE A 352 -12.66 -3.13 -32.65
N ARG A 353 -12.90 -2.84 -33.92
CA ARG A 353 -13.00 -1.48 -34.44
C ARG A 353 -14.43 -0.97 -34.32
N ARG A 354 -14.56 0.34 -34.10
CA ARG A 354 -15.82 1.05 -34.23
C ARG A 354 -16.37 0.87 -35.64
N PRO A 355 -17.64 0.45 -35.80
CA PRO A 355 -18.29 0.41 -37.10
C PRO A 355 -18.33 1.80 -37.76
N ALA A 356 -18.13 1.87 -39.08
CA ALA A 356 -18.06 3.13 -39.82
C ALA A 356 -19.39 3.93 -39.81
N ASP A 357 -20.48 3.28 -39.43
CA ASP A 357 -21.85 3.78 -39.36
C ASP A 357 -22.30 4.23 -37.96
N GLN A 358 -21.43 4.12 -36.94
CA GLN A 358 -21.72 4.60 -35.58
C GLN A 358 -21.11 6.00 -35.35
N PRO A 359 -21.94 7.05 -35.10
CA PRO A 359 -21.47 8.43 -34.94
C PRO A 359 -20.69 8.64 -33.64
#